data_AF-A0AAD7RKS1-F1
#
_entry.id   AF-A0AAD7RKS1-F1
#
_cell.length_a   1.000
_cell.length_b   1.000
_cell.length_c   1.000
_cell.angle_alpha   90.00
_cell.angle_beta   90.00
_cell.angle_gamma   90.00
#
_symmetry.space_group_name_H-M   'P 1'
#
loop_
_entity.id
_entity.type
_entity.pdbx_description
1 polymer ?
#
loop_
_entity_poly.entity_id
_entity_poly.type
_entity_poly.pdbx_seq_one_letter_code
_entity_poly.pdbx_strand_id
1 'polypeptide(L)'
;MQSGEVRQGGAAEGLTVLCIICKKVDKYINVGGKRQKDTLSQATSLSAGLLQEAAEMKEDFSILLHIIDKDCVALEVRYHKTCYRDYTRFLSKTASKAEEENEPAFDASYKIFCERVICQRLIVNHEVLKMNQLRRMFLNTVKKHEDLDASNYRMVIAQKGRIN
;
A
#
# COMPACT_ATOMS: atom_id res chain seq x y z
N MET A 1 -50.72 -21.26 -40.57
CA MET A 1 -50.59 -19.80 -40.36
C MET A 1 -51.49 -19.49 -39.16
N GLN A 2 -51.06 -19.01 -37.99
CA GLN A 2 -49.86 -18.27 -37.61
C GLN A 2 -49.37 -18.74 -36.23
N SER A 3 -48.05 -18.75 -36.12
CA SER A 3 -47.26 -18.92 -34.91
C SER A 3 -47.52 -17.76 -33.94
N GLY A 4 -47.90 -18.05 -32.70
CA GLY A 4 -47.94 -17.08 -31.61
C GLY A 4 -46.59 -17.03 -30.92
N GLU A 5 -45.77 -16.04 -31.27
CA GLU A 5 -44.47 -15.79 -30.67
C GLU A 5 -44.62 -15.34 -29.21
N VAL A 6 -44.15 -16.17 -28.29
CA VAL A 6 -43.93 -15.79 -26.89
C VAL A 6 -42.74 -14.85 -26.85
N ARG A 7 -43.00 -13.54 -26.85
CA ARG A 7 -41.99 -12.53 -26.55
C ARG A 7 -41.72 -12.57 -25.05
N GLN A 8 -40.72 -13.35 -24.66
CA GLN A 8 -40.10 -13.27 -23.34
C GLN A 8 -39.48 -11.87 -23.22
N GLY A 9 -40.18 -10.99 -22.48
CA GLY A 9 -39.63 -9.71 -22.04
C GLY A 9 -38.45 -9.98 -21.13
N GLY A 10 -37.26 -9.55 -21.57
CA GLY A 10 -36.04 -9.63 -20.78
C GLY A 10 -36.22 -8.90 -19.46
N ALA A 11 -36.04 -9.64 -18.36
CA ALA A 11 -35.87 -9.05 -17.05
C ALA A 11 -34.53 -8.29 -17.07
N ALA A 12 -34.60 -6.96 -17.11
CA ALA A 12 -33.52 -6.16 -16.57
C ALA A 12 -33.47 -6.47 -15.07
N GLU A 13 -32.62 -7.43 -14.70
CA GLU A 13 -32.20 -7.63 -13.32
C GLU A 13 -31.64 -6.29 -12.83
N GLY A 14 -32.45 -5.58 -12.06
CA GLY A 14 -32.05 -4.34 -11.42
C GLY A 14 -30.80 -4.64 -10.59
N LEU A 15 -29.66 -4.13 -11.05
CA LEU A 15 -28.41 -4.16 -10.32
C LEU A 15 -28.69 -3.54 -8.95
N THR A 16 -28.84 -4.40 -7.94
CA THR A 16 -28.93 -3.95 -6.56
C THR A 16 -27.69 -3.11 -6.30
N VAL A 17 -27.92 -1.85 -5.91
CA VAL A 17 -26.87 -0.86 -5.68
C VAL A 17 -26.07 -1.27 -4.44
N LEU A 18 -25.07 -2.13 -4.63
CA LEU A 18 -24.26 -2.73 -3.57
C LEU A 18 -22.81 -2.24 -3.67
N CYS A 19 -22.14 -2.19 -2.52
CA CYS A 19 -20.69 -2.03 -2.51
C CYS A 19 -20.03 -3.28 -3.10
N ILE A 20 -19.24 -3.14 -4.16
CA ILE A 20 -18.50 -4.25 -4.79
C ILE A 20 -17.52 -4.95 -3.84
N ILE A 21 -17.02 -4.23 -2.81
CA ILE A 21 -16.04 -4.74 -1.84
C ILE A 21 -16.72 -5.51 -0.70
N CYS A 22 -17.69 -4.91 -0.02
CA CYS A 22 -18.32 -5.53 1.17
C CYS A 22 -19.68 -6.18 0.89
N LYS A 23 -20.18 -6.09 -0.34
CA LYS A 23 -21.47 -6.62 -0.82
C LYS A 23 -22.69 -6.14 0.00
N LYS A 24 -22.59 -4.97 0.64
CA LYS A 24 -23.67 -4.34 1.43
C LYS A 24 -24.15 -3.05 0.77
N VAL A 25 -25.46 -2.75 0.92
CA VAL A 25 -26.03 -1.45 0.58
C VAL A 25 -25.61 -0.41 1.62
N ASP A 26 -25.89 -0.72 2.89
CA ASP A 26 -25.68 0.20 4.00
C ASP A 26 -24.47 -0.19 4.85
N LYS A 27 -23.64 0.81 5.16
CA LYS A 27 -22.54 0.71 6.12
C LYS A 27 -22.58 1.93 7.03
N TYR A 28 -22.28 1.72 8.31
CA TYR A 28 -22.17 2.80 9.28
C TYR A 28 -20.75 2.82 9.84
N ILE A 29 -20.22 4.02 10.03
CA ILE A 29 -18.88 4.28 10.55
C ILE A 29 -18.96 5.27 11.71
N ASN A 30 -17.99 5.20 12.62
CA ASN A 30 -17.84 6.19 13.68
C ASN A 30 -16.84 7.25 13.25
N VAL A 31 -17.30 8.50 13.14
CA VAL A 31 -16.47 9.67 12.81
C VAL A 31 -16.63 10.69 13.92
N GLY A 32 -15.55 11.00 14.63
CA GLY A 32 -15.58 11.93 15.76
C GLY A 32 -16.54 11.51 16.89
N GLY A 33 -16.63 10.20 17.17
CA GLY A 33 -17.51 9.64 18.20
C GLY A 33 -19.00 9.55 17.83
N LYS A 34 -19.39 10.01 16.63
CA LYS A 34 -20.77 9.91 16.14
C LYS A 34 -20.88 8.83 15.06
N ARG A 35 -21.97 8.05 15.12
CA ARG A 35 -22.31 7.06 14.09
C ARG A 35 -22.88 7.78 12.87
N GLN A 36 -22.24 7.61 11.72
CA GLN A 36 -22.64 8.19 10.45
C GLN A 36 -22.81 7.10 9.39
N LYS A 37 -23.70 7.30 8.42
CA LYS A 37 -23.87 6.40 7.27
C LYS A 37 -22.72 6.66 6.29
N ASP A 38 -21.97 5.60 5.95
CA ASP A 38 -20.99 5.65 4.88
C ASP A 38 -21.69 5.42 3.55
N THR A 39 -21.78 6.46 2.74
CA THR A 39 -22.56 6.46 1.50
C THR A 39 -21.85 5.69 0.40
N LEU A 40 -22.62 4.94 -0.40
CA LEU A 40 -22.11 4.37 -1.65
C LEU A 40 -21.74 5.49 -2.62
N SER A 41 -20.53 5.42 -3.15
CA SER A 41 -20.01 6.29 -4.20
C SER A 41 -19.84 5.46 -5.47
N GLN A 42 -20.21 6.04 -6.61
CA GLN A 42 -19.99 5.43 -7.92
C GLN A 42 -18.54 5.64 -8.36
N ALA A 43 -18.00 4.65 -9.07
CA ALA A 43 -16.70 4.76 -9.73
C ALA A 43 -16.75 5.88 -10.78
N THR A 44 -15.74 6.74 -10.79
CA THR A 44 -15.62 7.86 -11.74
C THR A 44 -14.64 7.59 -12.87
N SER A 45 -13.90 6.48 -12.79
CA SER A 45 -12.90 6.07 -13.77
C SER A 45 -13.23 4.70 -14.34
N LEU A 46 -12.79 4.46 -15.59
CA LEU A 46 -13.04 3.22 -16.32
C LEU A 46 -12.59 1.98 -15.54
N SER A 47 -11.42 2.03 -14.90
CA SER A 47 -10.82 0.93 -14.11
C SER A 47 -11.12 0.99 -12.61
N ALA A 48 -12.05 1.86 -12.18
CA ALA A 48 -12.29 2.13 -10.75
C ALA A 48 -11.04 2.57 -9.94
N GLY A 49 -10.02 3.14 -10.61
CA GLY A 49 -8.85 3.75 -9.97
C GLY A 49 -7.89 2.71 -9.43
N LEU A 50 -7.50 2.84 -8.16
CA LEU A 50 -6.58 1.90 -7.48
C LEU A 50 -7.27 0.57 -7.11
N LEU A 51 -8.58 0.44 -7.33
CA LEU A 51 -9.33 -0.76 -6.94
C LEU A 51 -8.92 -1.98 -7.76
N GLN A 52 -8.75 -1.81 -9.07
CA GLN A 52 -8.33 -2.89 -9.96
C GLN A 52 -6.94 -3.41 -9.58
N GLU A 53 -5.95 -2.51 -9.49
CA GLU A 53 -4.58 -2.84 -9.08
C GLU A 53 -4.54 -3.53 -7.70
N ALA A 54 -5.36 -3.04 -6.75
CA ALA A 54 -5.45 -3.65 -5.43
C ALA A 54 -6.07 -5.05 -5.46
N ALA A 55 -7.05 -5.29 -6.33
CA ALA A 55 -7.70 -6.59 -6.49
C ALA A 55 -6.79 -7.58 -7.22
N GLU A 56 -6.01 -7.14 -8.21
CA GLU A 56 -5.01 -7.95 -8.91
C GLU A 56 -3.94 -8.46 -7.93
N MET A 57 -3.32 -7.60 -7.14
CA MET A 57 -2.29 -8.02 -6.17
C MET A 57 -2.82 -8.89 -5.02
N LYS A 58 -4.11 -8.76 -4.69
CA LYS A 58 -4.76 -9.62 -3.69
C LYS A 58 -5.29 -10.92 -4.29
N GLU A 59 -5.23 -11.08 -5.61
CA GLU A 59 -5.87 -12.17 -6.35
C GLU A 59 -7.37 -12.29 -6.01
N ASP A 60 -8.04 -11.15 -5.84
CA ASP A 60 -9.44 -11.09 -5.44
C ASP A 60 -10.36 -11.20 -6.66
N PHE A 61 -10.54 -12.43 -7.13
CA PHE A 61 -11.38 -12.74 -8.29
C PHE A 61 -12.83 -12.29 -8.14
N SER A 62 -13.35 -12.18 -6.91
CA SER A 62 -14.72 -11.71 -6.67
C SER A 62 -14.91 -10.25 -7.08
N ILE A 63 -13.87 -9.43 -6.96
CA ILE A 63 -13.90 -8.03 -7.40
C ILE A 63 -13.51 -7.96 -8.87
N LEU A 64 -12.43 -8.65 -9.28
CA LEU A 64 -11.92 -8.63 -10.65
C LEU A 64 -12.98 -9.02 -11.68
N LEU A 65 -13.79 -10.05 -11.40
CA LEU A 65 -14.86 -10.48 -12.31
C LEU A 65 -15.82 -9.35 -12.71
N HIS A 66 -15.99 -8.33 -11.86
CA HIS A 66 -16.89 -7.21 -12.13
C HIS A 66 -16.20 -5.98 -12.73
N ILE A 67 -14.87 -5.87 -12.66
CA ILE A 67 -14.15 -4.65 -13.06
C ILE A 67 -13.09 -4.85 -14.15
N ILE A 68 -12.55 -6.06 -14.33
CA ILE A 68 -11.51 -6.31 -15.32
C ILE A 68 -12.08 -6.19 -16.73
N ASP A 69 -11.39 -5.45 -17.60
CA ASP A 69 -11.78 -5.16 -18.99
C ASP A 69 -13.22 -4.63 -19.15
N LYS A 70 -13.74 -3.98 -18.12
CA LYS A 70 -15.10 -3.46 -18.05
C LYS A 70 -15.10 -1.97 -17.76
N ASP A 71 -16.04 -1.25 -18.35
CA ASP A 71 -16.27 0.15 -18.02
C ASP A 71 -17.02 0.26 -16.69
N CYS A 72 -16.29 0.55 -15.61
CA CYS A 72 -16.84 0.67 -14.27
C CYS A 72 -17.82 1.84 -14.12
N VAL A 73 -17.75 2.86 -14.99
CA VAL A 73 -18.67 3.99 -14.99
C VAL A 73 -20.00 3.56 -15.62
N ALA A 74 -19.93 2.91 -16.79
CA ALA A 74 -21.10 2.39 -17.50
C ALA A 74 -21.82 1.28 -16.72
N LEU A 75 -21.07 0.45 -15.99
CA LEU A 75 -21.63 -0.59 -15.10
C LEU A 75 -22.11 -0.05 -13.75
N GLU A 76 -22.05 1.27 -13.54
CA GLU A 76 -22.38 1.95 -12.28
C GLU A 76 -21.77 1.28 -11.04
N VAL A 77 -20.52 0.83 -11.12
CA VAL A 77 -19.84 0.16 -10.02
C VAL A 77 -19.81 1.07 -8.80
N ARG A 78 -20.31 0.58 -7.65
CA ARG A 78 -20.35 1.38 -6.41
C ARG A 78 -19.53 0.75 -5.29
N TYR A 79 -19.03 1.60 -4.41
CA TYR A 79 -18.35 1.21 -3.19
C TYR A 79 -18.54 2.24 -2.08
N HIS A 80 -18.49 1.81 -0.82
CA HIS A 80 -18.39 2.77 0.29
C HIS A 80 -17.00 3.41 0.29
N LYS A 81 -16.91 4.71 0.63
CA LYS A 81 -15.63 5.43 0.60
C LYS A 81 -14.62 4.81 1.55
N THR A 82 -15.05 4.36 2.73
CA THR A 82 -14.13 3.69 3.65
C THR A 82 -13.72 2.30 3.18
N CYS A 83 -14.63 1.54 2.54
CA CYS A 83 -14.29 0.24 1.95
C CYS A 83 -13.20 0.41 0.88
N TYR A 84 -13.37 1.36 -0.05
CA TYR A 84 -12.35 1.65 -1.07
C TYR A 84 -11.02 2.03 -0.42
N ARG A 85 -11.03 3.01 0.50
CA ARG A 85 -9.83 3.49 1.18
C ARG A 85 -9.10 2.36 1.91
N ASP A 86 -9.82 1.56 2.68
CA ASP A 86 -9.22 0.51 3.49
C ASP A 86 -8.72 -0.65 2.60
N TYR A 87 -9.44 -0.95 1.51
CA TYR A 87 -9.06 -1.98 0.55
C TYR A 87 -7.81 -1.61 -0.25
N THR A 88 -7.68 -0.36 -0.67
CA THR A 88 -6.53 0.15 -1.46
C THR A 88 -5.40 0.70 -0.59
N ARG A 89 -5.54 0.73 0.74
CA ARG A 89 -4.59 1.39 1.67
C ARG A 89 -3.14 0.95 1.49
N PHE A 90 -2.90 -0.32 1.17
CA PHE A 90 -1.54 -0.84 1.02
C PHE A 90 -0.81 -0.28 -0.20
N LEU A 91 -1.54 0.12 -1.26
CA LEU A 91 -0.98 0.81 -2.42
C LEU A 91 -0.46 2.20 -2.10
N SER A 92 -1.18 2.94 -1.25
CA SER A 92 -0.71 4.26 -0.81
C SER A 92 0.60 4.19 0.00
N LYS A 93 0.88 3.04 0.64
CA LYS A 93 2.15 2.81 1.36
C LYS A 93 3.29 2.38 0.45
N THR A 94 3.00 1.71 -0.67
CA THR A 94 4.01 1.31 -1.65
C THR A 94 4.40 2.48 -2.56
N ALA A 95 3.47 3.37 -2.91
CA ALA A 95 3.79 4.62 -3.62
C ALA A 95 4.79 5.48 -2.84
N SER A 96 4.64 5.61 -1.52
CA SER A 96 5.61 6.30 -0.66
C SER A 96 6.93 5.55 -0.45
N LYS A 97 7.04 4.29 -0.88
CA LYS A 97 8.27 3.49 -0.79
C LYS A 97 9.01 3.35 -2.12
N ALA A 98 8.32 3.55 -3.24
CA ALA A 98 8.91 3.41 -4.57
C ALA A 98 9.78 4.61 -4.98
N GLU A 99 9.62 5.78 -4.32
CA GLU A 99 10.38 6.99 -4.63
C GLU A 99 11.46 7.35 -3.59
N GLU A 100 11.60 6.58 -2.51
CA GLU A 100 12.74 6.67 -1.59
C GLU A 100 13.53 5.35 -1.59
N GLU A 101 14.05 4.96 -2.76
CA GLU A 101 15.43 4.48 -2.76
C GLU A 101 16.28 5.64 -2.23
N ASN A 102 16.42 5.68 -0.90
CA ASN A 102 17.52 6.41 -0.29
C ASN A 102 18.75 5.89 -1.02
N GLU A 103 19.41 6.73 -1.82
CA GLU A 103 20.83 6.50 -2.11
C GLU A 103 21.44 6.13 -0.76
N PRO A 104 21.98 4.91 -0.61
CA PRO A 104 22.43 4.48 0.69
C PRO A 104 23.63 5.36 1.03
N ALA A 105 23.37 6.40 1.84
CA ALA A 105 24.42 7.19 2.43
C ALA A 105 25.34 6.17 3.12
N PHE A 106 26.58 6.11 2.64
CA PHE A 106 27.63 5.22 3.12
C PHE A 106 27.57 3.74 2.66
N ASP A 107 27.06 3.42 1.46
CA ASP A 107 27.00 2.03 0.94
C ASP A 107 28.36 1.31 0.98
N ALA A 108 29.43 1.99 0.58
CA ALA A 108 30.79 1.43 0.59
C ALA A 108 31.25 1.11 2.03
N SER A 109 31.09 2.06 2.95
CA SER A 109 31.40 1.86 4.36
C SER A 109 30.52 0.82 5.04
N TYR A 110 29.26 0.69 4.62
CA TYR A 110 28.31 -0.31 5.11
C TYR A 110 28.72 -1.72 4.73
N LYS A 111 29.09 -1.95 3.47
CA LYS A 111 29.61 -3.25 3.00
C LYS A 111 30.86 -3.66 3.78
N ILE A 112 31.81 -2.74 3.93
CA ILE A 112 33.06 -2.99 4.69
C ILE A 112 32.76 -3.29 6.16
N PHE A 113 31.80 -2.57 6.76
CA PHE A 113 31.39 -2.81 8.14
C PHE A 113 30.73 -4.18 8.31
N CYS A 114 29.86 -4.58 7.37
CA CYS A 114 29.21 -5.89 7.40
C CYS A 114 30.25 -7.02 7.37
N GLU A 115 31.21 -6.98 6.45
CA GLU A 115 32.24 -8.02 6.35
C GLU A 115 33.13 -8.08 7.59
N ARG A 116 33.69 -6.94 8.01
CA ARG A 116 34.72 -6.91 9.06
C ARG A 116 34.18 -6.99 10.47
N VAL A 117 32.96 -6.52 10.70
CA VAL A 117 32.39 -6.39 12.05
C VAL A 117 31.25 -7.38 12.25
N ILE A 118 30.28 -7.40 11.34
CA ILE A 118 29.12 -8.29 11.51
C ILE A 118 29.53 -9.73 11.24
N CYS A 119 30.04 -10.03 10.05
CA CYS A 119 30.43 -11.38 9.67
C CYS A 119 31.59 -11.88 10.52
N GLN A 120 32.71 -11.16 10.56
CA GLN A 120 33.89 -11.67 11.25
C GLN A 120 33.72 -11.69 12.79
N ARG A 121 33.23 -10.61 13.41
CA ARG A 121 33.25 -10.50 14.88
C ARG A 121 32.02 -11.09 15.54
N LEU A 122 30.82 -10.78 15.03
CA LEU A 122 29.58 -11.25 15.65
C LEU A 122 29.24 -12.69 15.24
N ILE A 123 29.39 -13.02 13.96
CA ILE A 123 28.96 -14.32 13.43
C ILE A 123 30.07 -15.36 13.59
N VAL A 124 31.27 -15.10 13.06
CA VAL A 124 32.38 -16.08 13.07
C VAL A 124 33.03 -16.18 14.45
N ASN A 125 33.38 -15.04 15.06
CA ASN A 125 34.07 -15.04 16.35
C ASN A 125 33.11 -15.09 17.56
N HIS A 126 31.79 -15.10 17.33
CA HIS A 126 30.74 -15.10 18.37
C HIS A 126 30.93 -14.02 19.46
N GLU A 127 31.48 -12.87 19.08
CA GLU A 127 31.75 -11.78 20.02
C GLU A 127 30.46 -11.06 20.40
N VAL A 128 30.20 -10.95 21.70
CA VAL A 128 29.04 -10.21 22.22
C VAL A 128 29.39 -8.72 22.34
N LEU A 129 28.90 -7.92 21.39
CA LEU A 129 29.08 -6.47 21.38
C LEU A 129 27.79 -5.73 21.77
N LYS A 130 27.93 -4.69 22.57
CA LYS A 130 26.83 -3.75 22.88
C LYS A 130 26.54 -2.90 21.64
N MET A 131 25.29 -2.51 21.44
CA MET A 131 24.88 -1.64 20.32
C MET A 131 25.68 -0.33 20.25
N ASN A 132 26.07 0.26 21.39
CA ASN A 132 26.89 1.47 21.42
C ASN A 132 28.33 1.24 20.91
N GLN A 133 28.86 0.02 21.02
CA GLN A 133 30.15 -0.35 20.43
C GLN A 133 30.02 -0.50 18.92
N LEU A 134 29.00 -1.22 18.46
CA LEU A 134 28.70 -1.37 17.02
C LEU A 134 28.49 -0.02 16.34
N ARG A 135 27.72 0.88 16.96
CA ARG A 135 27.51 2.24 16.44
C ARG A 135 28.83 3.01 16.30
N ARG A 136 29.68 3.02 17.33
CA ARG A 136 30.97 3.72 17.26
C ARG A 136 31.88 3.12 16.19
N MET A 137 31.87 1.80 16.06
CA MET A 137 32.66 1.12 15.03
C MET A 137 32.19 1.49 13.62
N PHE A 138 30.88 1.57 13.40
CA PHE A 138 30.33 2.01 12.11
C PHE A 138 30.72 3.45 11.78
N LEU A 139 30.56 4.37 12.74
CA LEU A 139 30.97 5.77 12.56
C LEU A 139 32.46 5.90 12.21
N ASN A 140 33.32 5.11 12.86
CA ASN A 140 34.74 5.06 12.55
C ASN A 140 35.02 4.50 11.16
N THR A 141 34.26 3.49 10.72
CA THR A 141 34.39 2.94 9.36
C THR A 141 34.02 3.99 8.32
N VAL A 142 32.91 4.70 8.50
CA VAL A 142 32.48 5.78 7.59
C VAL A 142 33.53 6.89 7.53
N LYS A 143 33.98 7.38 8.68
CA LYS A 143 35.02 8.41 8.74
C LYS A 143 36.32 7.96 8.06
N LYS A 144 36.69 6.68 8.18
CA LYS A 144 37.94 6.15 7.61
C LYS A 144 37.87 5.96 6.09
N HIS A 145 36.72 5.55 5.57
CA HIS A 145 36.59 5.12 4.18
C HIS A 145 35.96 6.17 3.27
N GLU A 146 35.19 7.11 3.81
CA GLU A 146 34.49 8.13 3.04
C GLU A 146 34.81 9.56 3.51
N ASP A 147 35.53 9.73 4.64
CA ASP A 147 35.83 11.03 5.28
C ASP A 147 34.58 11.88 5.59
N LEU A 148 33.44 11.20 5.74
CA LEU A 148 32.15 11.81 6.05
C LEU A 148 31.78 11.64 7.53
N ASP A 149 31.09 12.63 8.10
CA ASP A 149 30.58 12.56 9.47
C ASP A 149 29.17 11.92 9.51
N ALA A 150 29.13 10.61 9.81
CA ALA A 150 27.88 9.88 9.99
C ALA A 150 27.23 10.06 11.39
N SER A 151 27.76 10.92 12.26
CA SER A 151 27.27 11.08 13.64
C SER A 151 25.79 11.49 13.70
N ASN A 152 25.34 12.22 12.67
CA ASN A 152 23.97 12.72 12.51
C ASN A 152 23.04 11.80 11.69
N TYR A 153 23.44 10.57 11.34
CA TYR A 153 22.61 9.66 10.55
C TYR A 153 21.18 9.47 11.12
N ARG A 154 21.02 9.51 12.45
CA ARG A 154 19.70 9.43 13.12
C ARG A 154 18.86 10.71 13.01
N MET A 155 19.47 11.87 12.77
CA MET A 155 18.75 13.15 12.66
C MET A 155 18.15 13.39 11.28
N VAL A 156 18.77 12.83 10.23
CA VAL A 156 18.29 12.98 8.84
C VAL A 156 16.89 12.38 8.66
N ILE A 157 16.56 11.34 9.43
CA ILE A 157 15.22 10.71 9.42
C ILE A 157 14.23 11.46 10.34
N ALA A 158 14.71 12.21 11.34
CA ALA A 158 13.87 12.85 12.35
C ALA A 158 13.38 14.25 11.95
N GLN A 159 13.99 14.92 10.96
CA GLN A 159 13.64 16.30 10.59
C GLN A 159 12.61 16.41 9.45
N LYS A 160 12.34 15.35 8.68
CA LYS A 160 11.32 15.35 7.61
C LYS A 160 9.87 15.16 8.10
N GLY A 161 9.64 15.02 9.41
CA GLY A 161 8.32 14.86 10.03
C GLY A 161 7.69 16.14 10.60
N ARG A 162 8.31 17.31 10.40
CA ARG A 162 7.77 18.60 10.86
C ARG A 162 7.88 19.66 9.77
N ILE A 163 6.88 19.74 8.92
CA ILE A 163 6.53 20.99 8.25
C ILE A 163 5.01 21.10 8.37
N ASN A 164 4.58 22.08 9.19
CA ASN A 164 3.21 22.61 9.21
C ASN A 164 2.99 23.47 7.96
#